data_AF-A0A4Y6PUD6-F1
#
_entry.id   AF-A0A4Y6PUD6-F1
#
_cell.length_a   1.000
_cell.length_b   1.000
_cell.length_c   1.000
_cell.angle_alpha   90.00
_cell.angle_beta   90.00
_cell.angle_gamma   90.00
#
_symmetry.space_group_name_H-M   'P 1'
#
loop_
_entity.id
_entity.type
_entity.pdbx_description
1 polymer ?
#
loop_
_entity_poly.entity_id
_entity_poly.type
_entity_poly.pdbx_seq_one_letter_code
_entity_poly.pdbx_strand_id
1 'polypeptide(L)'
;MQPKRIAELKKTADEALQSGELTEDAQKTLIEVLTPDAYEQTWPDVEVVLHVAEHPVVAKRMQDERLPELLETALVEAFSAVLPLLGTRAFGPLANFAAHTRKRLDAERRKYELVAERLDGLDEDAAVRLLRNYISTDPAPYFVAKLRQRYSARVGEAERQSEEGVDLAVLVEDEGLVEALREPKTADVDVVRQALAELSGHPDVSTVTLQRAFRDGDADHKLVAAAIATFDARADFAPSILAQVISGHRDAAHMAVLAGRLAPLMARQVFSQFLAEAAWQNPEEPEAKITAERTHAILSARCVLPKIGSPLDAVDPQNLPDALEEGLDTVPDTVEAAWELWGRVK
;
A
#
# COMPACT_ATOMS: atom_id res chain seq x y z
N MET A 1 -1.53 -1.00 -27.42
CA MET A 1 -0.95 -0.58 -28.72
C MET A 1 0.21 -1.51 -29.10
N GLN A 2 0.38 -1.86 -30.37
CA GLN A 2 1.48 -2.76 -30.79
C GLN A 2 2.84 -2.05 -30.73
N PRO A 3 3.95 -2.75 -30.39
CA PRO A 3 5.29 -2.13 -30.28
C PRO A 3 5.74 -1.36 -31.53
N LYS A 4 5.34 -1.84 -32.72
CA LYS A 4 5.63 -1.20 -34.00
C LYS A 4 5.02 0.21 -34.09
N ARG A 5 3.76 0.37 -33.65
CA ARG A 5 3.06 1.66 -33.67
C ARG A 5 3.66 2.66 -32.68
N ILE A 6 4.11 2.20 -31.52
CA ILE A 6 4.85 3.04 -30.55
C ILE A 6 6.12 3.60 -31.19
N ALA A 7 6.89 2.76 -31.88
CA ALA A 7 8.12 3.18 -32.55
C ALA A 7 7.87 4.16 -33.70
N GLU A 8 6.81 3.94 -34.48
CA GLU A 8 6.38 4.86 -35.54
C GLU A 8 6.02 6.24 -34.99
N LEU A 9 5.21 6.31 -33.92
CA LEU A 9 4.81 7.58 -33.32
C LEU A 9 5.99 8.36 -32.71
N LYS A 10 6.92 7.67 -32.03
CA LYS A 10 8.16 8.30 -31.52
C LYS A 10 9.01 8.87 -32.67
N LYS A 11 9.14 8.12 -33.77
CA LYS A 11 9.86 8.56 -34.97
C LYS A 11 9.19 9.78 -35.61
N THR A 12 7.87 9.80 -35.72
CA THR A 12 7.11 10.97 -36.21
C THR A 12 7.35 12.20 -35.34
N ALA A 13 7.37 12.04 -34.01
CA ALA A 13 7.66 13.14 -33.09
C ALA A 13 9.10 13.67 -33.25
N ASP A 14 10.09 12.79 -33.41
CA ASP A 14 11.48 13.18 -33.65
C ASP A 14 11.65 13.93 -34.98
N GLU A 15 10.99 13.45 -36.05
CA GLU A 15 11.00 14.11 -37.36
C GLU A 15 10.38 15.51 -37.30
N ALA A 16 9.28 15.68 -36.57
CA ALA A 16 8.64 16.99 -36.35
C ALA A 16 9.55 17.98 -35.61
N LEU A 17 10.40 17.48 -34.71
CA LEU A 17 11.26 18.28 -33.85
C LEU A 17 12.71 18.40 -34.36
N GLN A 18 13.03 17.79 -35.51
CA GLN A 18 14.38 17.73 -36.06
C GLN A 18 15.00 19.11 -36.35
N SER A 19 14.17 20.11 -36.65
CA SER A 19 14.59 21.50 -36.89
C SER A 19 15.09 22.21 -35.62
N GLY A 20 14.82 21.65 -34.43
CA GLY A 20 15.10 22.29 -33.15
C GLY A 20 14.11 23.40 -32.75
N GLU A 21 13.06 23.62 -33.55
CA GLU A 21 12.06 24.67 -33.34
C GLU A 21 10.63 24.11 -33.37
N LEU A 22 9.73 24.69 -32.57
CA LEU A 22 8.29 24.38 -32.59
C LEU A 22 7.59 25.23 -33.65
N THR A 23 7.80 24.90 -34.93
CA THR A 23 7.02 25.48 -36.04
C THR A 23 5.54 25.11 -35.93
N GLU A 24 4.65 25.82 -36.64
CA GLU A 24 3.22 25.47 -36.65
C GLU A 24 2.97 24.03 -37.13
N ASP A 25 3.69 23.59 -38.17
CA ASP A 25 3.63 22.21 -38.66
C ASP A 25 4.10 21.20 -37.60
N ALA A 26 5.21 21.49 -36.92
CA ALA A 26 5.71 20.64 -35.84
C ALA A 26 4.71 20.53 -34.69
N GLN A 27 4.10 21.65 -34.29
CA GLN A 27 3.06 21.67 -33.25
C GLN A 27 1.86 20.81 -33.65
N LYS A 28 1.38 20.96 -34.89
CA LYS A 28 0.25 20.18 -35.41
C LYS A 28 0.55 18.68 -35.39
N THR A 29 1.74 18.28 -35.87
CA THR A 29 2.16 16.87 -35.85
C THR A 29 2.27 16.33 -34.43
N LEU A 30 2.82 17.10 -33.48
CA LEU A 30 2.91 16.65 -32.08
C LEU A 30 1.53 16.52 -31.44
N ILE A 31 0.59 17.43 -31.73
CA ILE A 31 -0.79 17.31 -31.27
C ILE A 31 -1.42 16.03 -31.83
N GLU A 32 -1.28 15.76 -33.13
CA GLU A 32 -1.78 14.52 -33.75
C GLU A 32 -1.19 13.25 -33.10
N VAL A 33 0.09 13.26 -32.71
CA VAL A 33 0.74 12.16 -31.98
C VAL A 33 0.21 11.99 -30.55
N LEU A 34 -0.18 13.09 -29.89
CA LEU A 34 -0.63 13.11 -28.50
C LEU A 34 -2.14 12.86 -28.33
N THR A 35 -2.94 13.15 -29.36
CA THR A 35 -4.38 12.95 -29.34
C THR A 35 -4.79 11.50 -29.64
N PRO A 36 -5.97 11.05 -29.19
CA PRO A 36 -6.47 9.71 -29.51
C PRO A 36 -6.55 9.47 -31.01
N ASP A 37 -6.25 8.24 -31.43
CA ASP A 37 -6.51 7.83 -32.82
C ASP A 37 -8.02 7.91 -33.10
N ALA A 38 -8.41 8.65 -34.14
CA ALA A 38 -9.82 8.89 -34.46
C ALA A 38 -10.61 7.60 -34.74
N TYR A 39 -9.94 6.53 -35.18
CA TYR A 39 -10.58 5.25 -35.52
C TYR A 39 -10.63 4.30 -34.33
N GLU A 40 -9.55 4.23 -33.54
CA GLU A 40 -9.45 3.30 -32.42
C GLU A 40 -9.94 3.89 -31.09
N GLN A 41 -10.12 5.23 -31.02
CA GLN A 41 -10.40 5.99 -29.80
C GLN A 41 -9.43 5.67 -28.65
N THR A 42 -8.21 5.24 -29.00
CA THR A 42 -7.18 4.85 -28.05
C THR A 42 -6.19 5.99 -27.88
N TRP A 43 -5.94 6.36 -26.62
CA TRP A 43 -4.87 7.29 -26.28
C TRP A 43 -3.50 6.69 -26.61
N PRO A 44 -2.50 7.52 -26.96
CA PRO A 44 -1.13 7.06 -27.16
C PRO A 44 -0.55 6.40 -25.89
N ASP A 45 0.39 5.49 -26.11
CA ASP A 45 1.10 4.81 -25.02
C ASP A 45 1.89 5.79 -24.16
N VAL A 46 2.00 5.50 -22.86
CA VAL A 46 2.75 6.31 -21.89
C VAL A 46 4.17 6.64 -22.35
N GLU A 47 4.83 5.73 -23.06
CA GLU A 47 6.18 5.98 -23.58
C GLU A 47 6.21 7.01 -24.72
N VAL A 48 5.14 7.14 -25.52
CA VAL A 48 5.04 8.16 -26.58
C VAL A 48 4.82 9.53 -25.95
N VAL A 49 3.92 9.64 -24.98
CA VAL A 49 3.65 10.89 -24.26
C VAL A 49 4.91 11.41 -23.57
N LEU A 50 5.62 10.53 -22.86
CA LEU A 50 6.90 10.87 -22.24
C LEU A 50 7.95 11.27 -23.28
N HIS A 51 8.03 10.57 -24.41
CA HIS A 51 8.99 10.87 -25.48
C HIS A 51 8.83 12.31 -26.01
N VAL A 52 7.59 12.74 -26.25
CA VAL A 52 7.31 14.12 -26.68
C VAL A 52 7.63 15.12 -25.56
N ALA A 53 7.17 14.87 -24.33
CA ALA A 53 7.33 15.81 -23.21
C ALA A 53 8.78 15.99 -22.77
N GLU A 54 9.60 14.94 -22.87
CA GLU A 54 11.01 14.96 -22.49
C GLU A 54 11.94 15.43 -23.62
N HIS A 55 11.42 15.60 -24.83
CA HIS A 55 12.22 16.11 -25.93
C HIS A 55 12.79 17.50 -25.57
N PRO A 56 14.10 17.77 -25.73
CA PRO A 56 14.74 18.99 -25.21
C PRO A 56 14.06 20.30 -25.62
N VAL A 57 13.54 20.36 -26.85
CA VAL A 57 12.81 21.53 -27.38
C VAL A 57 11.50 21.76 -26.62
N VAL A 58 10.75 20.69 -26.35
CA VAL A 58 9.46 20.75 -25.64
C VAL A 58 9.70 20.98 -24.16
N ALA A 59 10.60 20.21 -23.55
CA ALA A 59 10.93 20.29 -22.13
C ALA A 59 11.41 21.69 -21.71
N LYS A 60 12.27 22.32 -22.51
CA LYS A 60 12.72 23.70 -22.24
C LYS A 60 11.57 24.69 -22.32
N ARG A 61 10.71 24.59 -23.33
CA ARG A 61 9.55 25.48 -23.51
C ARG A 61 8.52 25.29 -22.40
N MET A 62 8.38 24.07 -21.90
CA MET A 62 7.53 23.74 -20.76
C MET A 62 8.07 24.34 -19.45
N GLN A 63 9.38 24.27 -19.22
CA GLN A 63 10.03 24.90 -18.06
C GLN A 63 9.96 26.43 -18.10
N ASP A 64 10.09 27.01 -19.30
CA ASP A 64 10.03 28.46 -19.52
C ASP A 64 8.59 29.01 -19.55
N GLU A 65 7.54 28.17 -19.38
CA GLU A 65 6.11 28.53 -19.52
C GLU A 65 5.79 29.19 -20.88
N ARG A 66 6.40 28.67 -21.95
CA ARG A 66 6.31 29.18 -23.33
C ARG A 66 5.87 28.12 -24.34
N LEU A 67 5.16 27.10 -23.86
CA LEU A 67 4.50 26.13 -24.72
C LEU A 67 3.33 26.80 -25.45
N PRO A 68 3.12 26.55 -26.74
CA PRO A 68 1.90 26.95 -27.42
C PRO A 68 0.67 26.31 -26.76
N GLU A 69 -0.39 27.09 -26.53
CA GLU A 69 -1.58 26.68 -25.76
C GLU A 69 -2.21 25.37 -26.25
N LEU A 70 -2.29 25.16 -27.56
CA LEU A 70 -2.86 23.94 -28.13
C LEU A 70 -1.99 22.70 -27.83
N LEU A 71 -0.67 22.84 -27.87
CA LEU A 71 0.26 21.76 -27.55
C LEU A 71 0.30 21.49 -26.04
N GLU A 72 0.22 22.54 -25.22
CA GLU A 72 0.08 22.42 -23.77
C GLU A 72 -1.20 21.64 -23.41
N THR A 73 -2.32 22.01 -24.02
CA THR A 73 -3.61 21.33 -23.81
C THR A 73 -3.52 19.85 -24.19
N ALA A 74 -2.97 19.53 -25.37
CA ALA A 74 -2.79 18.15 -25.81
C ALA A 74 -1.91 17.33 -24.86
N LEU A 75 -0.84 17.91 -24.32
CA LEU A 75 0.01 17.25 -23.32
C LEU A 75 -0.73 17.02 -22.00
N VAL A 76 -1.48 18.01 -21.50
CA VAL A 76 -2.28 17.87 -20.27
C VAL A 76 -3.31 16.76 -20.41
N GLU A 77 -4.02 16.72 -21.53
CA GLU A 77 -5.01 15.68 -21.82
C GLU A 77 -4.35 14.29 -21.93
N ALA A 78 -3.24 14.19 -22.67
CA ALA A 78 -2.49 12.95 -22.81
C ALA A 78 -1.98 12.44 -21.46
N PHE A 79 -1.39 13.31 -20.61
CA PHE A 79 -0.96 12.93 -19.26
C PHE A 79 -2.13 12.51 -18.38
N SER A 80 -3.26 13.21 -18.46
CA SER A 80 -4.46 12.87 -17.71
C SER A 80 -5.02 11.50 -18.09
N ALA A 81 -4.81 11.07 -19.35
CA ALA A 81 -5.19 9.73 -19.81
C ALA A 81 -4.18 8.63 -19.40
N VAL A 82 -2.86 8.90 -19.42
CA VAL A 82 -1.84 7.85 -19.17
C VAL A 82 -1.44 7.70 -17.70
N LEU A 83 -1.51 8.74 -16.88
CA LEU A 83 -1.15 8.66 -15.45
C LEU A 83 -2.01 7.65 -14.65
N PRO A 84 -3.33 7.53 -14.91
CA PRO A 84 -4.15 6.48 -14.30
C PRO A 84 -3.66 5.07 -14.61
N LEU A 85 -3.08 4.85 -15.80
CA LEU A 85 -2.49 3.55 -16.16
C LEU A 85 -1.26 3.20 -15.32
N LEU A 86 -0.67 4.19 -14.65
CA LEU A 86 0.43 4.02 -13.69
C LEU A 86 -0.04 4.05 -12.21
N GLY A 87 -1.36 4.04 -11.97
CA GLY A 87 -1.95 4.10 -10.63
C GLY A 87 -1.81 5.47 -9.97
N THR A 88 -1.71 6.55 -10.75
CA THR A 88 -1.52 7.92 -10.26
C THR A 88 -2.48 8.89 -10.94
N ARG A 89 -2.63 10.10 -10.40
CA ARG A 89 -3.44 11.17 -10.99
C ARG A 89 -2.55 12.35 -11.38
N ALA A 90 -2.94 13.06 -12.43
CA ALA A 90 -2.32 14.32 -12.80
C ALA A 90 -2.59 15.37 -11.71
N PHE A 91 -1.55 15.84 -11.02
CA PHE A 91 -1.65 16.89 -10.03
C PHE A 91 -0.41 17.80 -10.06
N GLY A 92 -0.64 19.12 -10.13
CA GLY A 92 0.41 20.13 -10.20
C GLY A 92 0.67 20.66 -11.62
N PRO A 93 1.78 21.39 -11.82
CA PRO A 93 2.12 21.98 -13.11
C PRO A 93 2.61 20.92 -14.11
N LEU A 94 2.36 21.15 -15.41
CA LEU A 94 2.69 20.22 -16.50
C LEU A 94 4.17 19.81 -16.51
N ALA A 95 5.08 20.74 -16.17
CA ALA A 95 6.51 20.46 -16.07
C ALA A 95 6.85 19.31 -15.09
N ASN A 96 6.02 19.10 -14.06
CA ASN A 96 6.20 18.02 -13.11
C ASN A 96 5.59 16.69 -13.58
N PHE A 97 4.66 16.71 -14.55
CA PHE A 97 3.99 15.50 -15.01
C PHE A 97 4.99 14.55 -15.66
N ALA A 98 5.85 15.03 -16.55
CA ALA A 98 6.86 14.19 -17.21
C ALA A 98 7.79 13.52 -16.20
N ALA A 99 8.38 14.29 -15.27
CA ALA A 99 9.31 13.77 -14.26
C ALA A 99 8.64 12.77 -13.31
N HIS A 100 7.40 13.06 -12.86
CA HIS A 100 6.65 12.15 -12.01
C HIS A 100 6.27 10.85 -12.74
N THR A 101 5.75 10.98 -13.97
CA THR A 101 5.37 9.85 -14.83
C THR A 101 6.57 8.97 -15.11
N ARG A 102 7.74 9.55 -15.45
CA ARG A 102 9.00 8.82 -15.69
C ARG A 102 9.42 8.03 -14.47
N LYS A 103 9.51 8.69 -13.31
CA LYS A 103 9.88 8.04 -12.04
C LYS A 103 8.95 6.86 -11.72
N ARG A 104 7.64 7.04 -11.91
CA ARG A 104 6.64 6.00 -11.66
C ARG A 104 6.76 4.85 -12.65
N LEU A 105 6.92 5.16 -13.94
CA LEU A 105 7.09 4.18 -15.01
C LEU A 105 8.33 3.31 -14.77
N ASP A 106 9.47 3.91 -14.42
CA ASP A 106 10.71 3.18 -14.21
C ASP A 106 10.65 2.28 -12.97
N ALA A 107 10.06 2.77 -11.88
CA ALA A 107 9.86 1.98 -10.66
C ALA A 107 8.98 0.75 -10.90
N GLU A 108 7.87 0.92 -11.63
CA GLU A 108 6.95 -0.17 -11.96
C GLU A 108 7.52 -1.11 -13.04
N ARG A 109 8.26 -0.57 -14.02
CA ARG A 109 8.96 -1.36 -15.05
C ARG A 109 9.93 -2.34 -14.44
N ARG A 110 10.72 -1.89 -13.45
CA ARG A 110 11.69 -2.77 -12.77
C ARG A 110 11.00 -3.94 -12.08
N LYS A 111 9.86 -3.73 -11.42
CA LYS A 111 9.08 -4.80 -10.79
C LYS A 111 8.56 -5.78 -11.83
N TYR A 112 7.99 -5.28 -12.92
CA TYR A 112 7.50 -6.09 -14.03
C TYR A 112 8.60 -6.97 -14.63
N GLU A 113 9.78 -6.41 -14.89
CA GLU A 113 10.91 -7.16 -15.47
C GLU A 113 11.35 -8.32 -14.56
N LEU A 114 11.47 -8.07 -13.26
CA LEU A 114 11.83 -9.11 -12.28
C LEU A 114 10.79 -10.25 -12.22
N VAL A 115 9.51 -9.90 -12.31
CA VAL A 115 8.42 -10.90 -12.33
C VAL A 115 8.45 -11.68 -13.64
N ALA A 116 8.55 -11.00 -14.79
CA ALA A 116 8.57 -11.64 -16.10
C ALA A 116 9.76 -12.59 -16.27
N GLU A 117 10.97 -12.16 -15.87
CA GLU A 117 12.18 -13.00 -15.91
C GLU A 117 12.01 -14.27 -15.08
N ARG A 118 11.40 -14.15 -13.89
CA ARG A 118 11.20 -15.28 -12.99
C ARG A 118 10.11 -16.23 -13.48
N LEU A 119 9.06 -15.73 -14.12
CA LEU A 119 7.95 -16.55 -14.62
C LEU A 119 8.35 -17.55 -15.71
N ASP A 120 9.36 -17.23 -16.52
CA ASP A 120 9.83 -18.10 -17.60
C ASP A 120 10.51 -19.38 -17.07
N GLY A 121 10.97 -19.39 -15.82
CA GLY A 121 11.68 -20.52 -15.19
C GLY A 121 10.89 -21.29 -14.12
N LEU A 122 9.63 -20.92 -13.86
CA LEU A 122 8.80 -21.55 -12.83
C LEU A 122 7.83 -22.59 -13.41
N ASP A 123 7.51 -23.59 -12.60
CA ASP A 123 6.35 -24.46 -12.83
C ASP A 123 5.03 -23.68 -12.73
N GLU A 124 3.94 -24.29 -13.18
CA GLU A 124 2.64 -23.61 -13.31
C GLU A 124 2.11 -23.09 -11.97
N ASP A 125 2.17 -23.90 -10.92
CA ASP A 125 1.66 -23.52 -9.61
C ASP A 125 2.49 -22.40 -8.98
N ALA A 126 3.82 -22.47 -9.08
CA ALA A 126 4.71 -21.42 -8.61
C ALA A 126 4.56 -20.13 -9.41
N ALA A 127 4.32 -20.22 -10.73
CA ALA A 127 4.08 -19.07 -11.59
C ALA A 127 2.75 -18.36 -11.24
N VAL A 128 1.68 -19.13 -11.05
CA VAL A 128 0.37 -18.59 -10.61
C VAL A 128 0.49 -17.93 -9.24
N ARG A 129 1.15 -18.56 -8.25
CA ARG A 129 1.39 -17.95 -6.94
C ARG A 129 2.18 -16.64 -7.03
N LEU A 130 3.24 -16.61 -7.83
CA LEU A 130 4.02 -15.39 -8.02
C LEU A 130 3.18 -14.27 -8.63
N LEU A 131 2.36 -14.58 -9.65
CA LEU A 131 1.46 -13.63 -10.28
C LEU A 131 0.38 -13.13 -9.32
N ARG A 132 -0.23 -14.01 -8.52
CA ARG A 132 -1.20 -13.66 -7.49
C ARG A 132 -0.60 -12.66 -6.51
N ASN A 133 0.60 -12.95 -6.01
CA ASN A 133 1.32 -12.06 -5.10
C ASN A 133 1.66 -10.73 -5.77
N TYR A 134 2.10 -10.72 -7.03
CA TYR A 134 2.38 -9.49 -7.75
C TYR A 134 1.11 -8.63 -7.95
N ILE A 135 0.02 -9.21 -8.45
CA ILE A 135 -1.25 -8.51 -8.69
C ILE A 135 -1.82 -7.94 -7.39
N SER A 136 -1.64 -8.64 -6.27
CA SER A 136 -2.09 -8.16 -4.96
C SER A 136 -1.41 -6.90 -4.44
N THR A 137 -0.22 -6.57 -4.98
CA THR A 137 0.48 -5.33 -4.62
C THR A 137 -0.08 -4.11 -5.34
N ASP A 138 -1.23 -4.24 -6.00
CA ASP A 138 -1.86 -3.23 -6.85
C ASP A 138 -0.87 -2.59 -7.84
N PRO A 139 -0.20 -3.41 -8.68
CA PRO A 139 0.77 -2.90 -9.64
C PRO A 139 0.06 -2.04 -10.69
N ALA A 140 0.81 -1.13 -11.28
CA ALA A 140 0.26 -0.22 -12.29
C ALA A 140 -0.51 -0.97 -13.40
N PRO A 141 -1.77 -0.59 -13.73
CA PRO A 141 -2.61 -1.26 -14.72
C PRO A 141 -1.91 -1.51 -16.07
N TYR A 142 -1.05 -0.59 -16.48
CA TYR A 142 -0.20 -0.71 -17.67
C TYR A 142 0.62 -2.00 -17.70
N PHE A 143 1.23 -2.39 -16.58
CA PHE A 143 2.08 -3.59 -16.50
C PHE A 143 1.26 -4.86 -16.31
N VAL A 144 0.11 -4.79 -15.65
CA VAL A 144 -0.85 -5.91 -15.59
C VAL A 144 -1.34 -6.25 -17.01
N ALA A 145 -1.67 -5.24 -17.82
CA ALA A 145 -2.05 -5.45 -19.21
C ALA A 145 -0.94 -6.12 -20.04
N LYS A 146 0.33 -5.74 -19.82
CA LYS A 146 1.49 -6.40 -20.45
C LYS A 146 1.63 -7.87 -20.01
N LEU A 147 1.43 -8.16 -18.73
CA LEU A 147 1.44 -9.55 -18.24
C LEU A 147 0.29 -10.36 -18.84
N ARG A 148 -0.93 -9.80 -18.91
CA ARG A 148 -2.08 -10.47 -19.53
C ARG A 148 -1.83 -10.80 -21.00
N GLN A 149 -1.16 -9.92 -21.74
CA GLN A 149 -0.80 -10.19 -23.14
C GLN A 149 0.20 -11.35 -23.29
N ARG A 150 1.16 -11.48 -22.37
CA ARG A 150 2.24 -12.48 -22.48
C ARG A 150 1.91 -13.81 -21.79
N TYR A 151 1.19 -13.78 -20.67
CA TYR A 151 0.92 -14.92 -19.80
C TYR A 151 -0.59 -15.05 -19.49
N SER A 152 -1.46 -14.86 -20.49
CA SER A 152 -2.91 -14.75 -20.32
C SER A 152 -3.53 -15.82 -19.43
N ALA A 153 -3.23 -17.10 -19.65
CA ALA A 153 -3.80 -18.21 -18.87
C ALA A 153 -3.38 -18.14 -17.39
N ARG A 154 -2.09 -17.94 -17.12
CA ARG A 154 -1.54 -17.85 -15.76
C ARG A 154 -2.05 -16.63 -15.00
N VAL A 155 -2.20 -15.49 -15.69
CA VAL A 155 -2.76 -14.27 -15.09
C VAL A 155 -4.23 -14.45 -14.77
N GLY A 156 -5.03 -14.99 -15.70
CA GLY A 156 -6.44 -15.26 -15.46
C GLY A 156 -6.66 -16.22 -14.29
N GLU A 157 -5.81 -17.25 -14.17
CA GLU A 157 -5.84 -18.17 -13.03
C GLU A 157 -5.42 -17.50 -11.71
N ALA A 158 -4.38 -16.65 -11.72
CA ALA A 158 -3.98 -15.90 -10.54
C ALA A 158 -5.04 -14.90 -10.06
N GLU A 159 -5.74 -14.24 -10.99
CA GLU A 159 -6.87 -13.35 -10.70
C GLU A 159 -8.04 -14.15 -10.11
N ARG A 160 -8.40 -15.27 -10.75
CA ARG A 160 -9.43 -16.18 -10.26
C ARG A 160 -9.12 -16.69 -8.86
N GLN A 161 -7.89 -17.13 -8.58
CA GLN A 161 -7.49 -17.54 -7.22
C GLN A 161 -7.48 -16.39 -6.22
N SER A 162 -7.19 -15.17 -6.66
CA SER A 162 -7.29 -13.98 -5.81
C SER A 162 -8.75 -13.64 -5.45
N GLU A 163 -9.70 -13.95 -6.35
CA GLU A 163 -11.14 -13.68 -6.18
C GLU A 163 -11.87 -14.83 -5.45
N GLU A 164 -11.54 -16.09 -5.75
CA GLU A 164 -12.23 -17.29 -5.27
C GLU A 164 -11.96 -17.61 -3.80
N GLY A 165 -10.87 -17.08 -3.23
CA GLY A 165 -10.70 -17.05 -1.81
C GLY A 165 -9.30 -17.44 -1.40
N VAL A 166 -8.53 -16.45 -1.01
CA VAL A 166 -7.43 -16.69 -0.07
C VAL A 166 -8.06 -17.22 1.21
N ASP A 167 -7.91 -18.51 1.49
CA ASP A 167 -8.45 -19.11 2.69
C ASP A 167 -7.79 -18.45 3.90
N LEU A 168 -8.60 -17.74 4.68
CA LEU A 168 -8.11 -17.10 5.89
C LEU A 168 -7.93 -18.14 7.01
N ALA A 169 -8.53 -19.33 6.89
CA ALA A 169 -8.40 -20.41 7.85
C ALA A 169 -6.94 -20.74 8.13
N VAL A 170 -6.07 -20.67 7.12
CA VAL A 170 -4.62 -20.92 7.28
C VAL A 170 -3.97 -20.04 8.36
N LEU A 171 -4.49 -18.83 8.60
CA LEU A 171 -3.96 -17.93 9.64
C LEU A 171 -4.34 -18.38 11.05
N VAL A 172 -5.43 -19.14 11.19
CA VAL A 172 -6.01 -19.51 12.49
C VAL A 172 -6.09 -21.03 12.68
N GLU A 173 -5.46 -21.81 11.79
CA GLU A 173 -5.34 -23.27 11.89
C GLU A 173 -4.61 -23.69 13.17
N ASP A 174 -3.60 -22.92 13.58
CA ASP A 174 -2.93 -23.10 14.87
C ASP A 174 -3.67 -22.31 15.97
N GLU A 175 -4.64 -22.97 16.60
CA GLU A 175 -5.37 -22.42 17.75
C GLU A 175 -4.43 -22.05 18.91
N GLY A 176 -3.31 -22.76 19.06
CA GLY A 176 -2.31 -22.52 20.10
C GLY A 176 -1.56 -21.20 19.91
N LEU A 177 -1.29 -20.82 18.65
CA LEU A 177 -0.74 -19.49 18.34
C LEU A 177 -1.74 -18.39 18.70
N VAL A 178 -3.03 -18.55 18.34
CA VAL A 178 -4.06 -17.55 18.66
C VAL A 178 -4.19 -17.36 20.17
N GLU A 179 -4.22 -18.46 20.93
CA GLU A 179 -4.26 -18.42 22.39
C GLU A 179 -3.02 -17.74 22.98
N ALA A 180 -1.83 -18.11 22.52
CA ALA A 180 -0.58 -17.51 22.98
C ALA A 180 -0.48 -16.02 22.66
N LEU A 181 -1.01 -15.57 21.53
CA LEU A 181 -1.08 -14.15 21.20
C LEU A 181 -2.06 -13.38 22.10
N ARG A 182 -3.21 -13.99 22.44
CA ARG A 182 -4.21 -13.36 23.33
C ARG A 182 -3.78 -13.33 24.78
N GLU A 183 -3.08 -14.36 25.25
CA GLU A 183 -2.59 -14.52 26.63
C GLU A 183 -1.07 -14.39 26.72
N PRO A 184 -0.49 -13.19 26.43
CA PRO A 184 0.95 -13.02 26.32
C PRO A 184 1.71 -13.25 27.64
N LYS A 185 1.01 -13.19 28.80
CA LYS A 185 1.60 -13.44 30.12
C LYS A 185 2.06 -14.89 30.30
N THR A 186 1.34 -15.84 29.70
CA THR A 186 1.59 -17.28 29.85
C THR A 186 2.13 -17.93 28.59
N ALA A 187 2.26 -17.16 27.49
CA ALA A 187 2.73 -17.63 26.21
C ALA A 187 4.18 -18.14 26.27
N ASP A 188 4.42 -19.31 25.67
CA ASP A 188 5.77 -19.79 25.40
C ASP A 188 6.35 -19.08 24.17
N VAL A 189 7.43 -18.33 24.37
CA VAL A 189 8.10 -17.55 23.33
C VAL A 189 8.57 -18.42 22.18
N ASP A 190 9.09 -19.61 22.46
CA ASP A 190 9.67 -20.47 21.42
C ASP A 190 8.56 -21.10 20.56
N VAL A 191 7.42 -21.43 21.18
CA VAL A 191 6.22 -21.90 20.46
C VAL A 191 5.68 -20.81 19.54
N VAL A 192 5.50 -19.58 20.06
CA VAL A 192 5.03 -18.44 19.25
C VAL A 192 6.00 -18.15 18.09
N ARG A 193 7.31 -18.14 18.36
CA ARG A 193 8.32 -17.90 17.32
C ARG A 193 8.28 -18.98 16.24
N GLN A 194 8.17 -20.24 16.62
CA GLN A 194 8.11 -21.36 15.69
C GLN A 194 6.85 -21.28 14.81
N ALA A 195 5.67 -21.12 15.42
CA ALA A 195 4.41 -21.04 14.69
C ALA A 195 4.38 -19.85 13.70
N LEU A 196 4.89 -18.68 14.11
CA LEU A 196 5.01 -17.51 13.22
C LEU A 196 6.00 -17.76 12.07
N ALA A 197 7.12 -18.45 12.31
CA ALA A 197 8.07 -18.81 11.27
C ALA A 197 7.47 -19.81 10.26
N GLU A 198 6.71 -20.78 10.74
CA GLU A 198 5.99 -21.75 9.89
C GLU A 198 4.93 -21.06 9.04
N LEU A 199 4.12 -20.17 9.61
CA LEU A 199 3.11 -19.40 8.88
C LEU A 199 3.75 -18.41 7.89
N SER A 200 4.81 -17.70 8.26
CA SER A 200 5.54 -16.80 7.36
C SER A 200 6.11 -17.54 6.14
N GLY A 201 6.53 -18.79 6.33
CA GLY A 201 6.98 -19.67 5.25
C GLY A 201 5.86 -20.37 4.47
N HIS A 202 4.60 -20.26 4.90
CA HIS A 202 3.49 -21.01 4.31
C HIS A 202 3.09 -20.43 2.94
N PRO A 203 2.93 -21.25 1.89
CA PRO A 203 2.68 -20.78 0.52
C PRO A 203 1.37 -19.97 0.37
N ASP A 204 0.41 -20.17 1.26
CA ASP A 204 -0.88 -19.48 1.26
C ASP A 204 -0.91 -18.22 2.15
N VAL A 205 0.14 -17.98 2.93
CA VAL A 205 0.31 -16.74 3.69
C VAL A 205 1.07 -15.74 2.82
N SER A 206 0.32 -14.84 2.20
CA SER A 206 0.82 -13.84 1.28
C SER A 206 0.44 -12.42 1.72
N THR A 207 0.98 -11.41 1.04
CA THR A 207 0.51 -10.03 1.20
C THR A 207 -1.00 -9.91 1.03
N VAL A 208 -1.60 -10.64 0.07
CA VAL A 208 -3.05 -10.66 -0.15
C VAL A 208 -3.77 -11.16 1.10
N THR A 209 -3.27 -12.27 1.65
CA THR A 209 -3.83 -12.97 2.81
C THR A 209 -3.91 -12.03 4.00
N LEU A 210 -2.80 -11.35 4.29
CA LEU A 210 -2.72 -10.39 5.38
C LEU A 210 -3.62 -9.17 5.14
N GLN A 211 -3.62 -8.59 3.92
CA GLN A 211 -4.52 -7.47 3.58
C GLN A 211 -6.00 -7.85 3.72
N ARG A 212 -6.36 -9.05 3.26
CA ARG A 212 -7.71 -9.58 3.34
C ARG A 212 -8.09 -9.88 4.78
N ALA A 213 -7.19 -10.42 5.60
CA ALA A 213 -7.42 -10.60 7.02
C ALA A 213 -7.76 -9.28 7.72
N PHE A 214 -7.05 -8.19 7.39
CA PHE A 214 -7.38 -6.86 7.94
C PHE A 214 -8.72 -6.31 7.46
N ARG A 215 -9.12 -6.59 6.21
CA ARG A 215 -10.35 -6.05 5.61
C ARG A 215 -11.60 -6.85 5.98
N ASP A 216 -11.53 -8.17 5.80
CA ASP A 216 -12.67 -9.09 5.82
C ASP A 216 -12.59 -10.12 6.95
N GLY A 217 -11.41 -10.32 7.56
CA GLY A 217 -11.19 -11.30 8.60
C GLY A 217 -11.88 -10.93 9.91
N ASP A 218 -12.20 -11.95 10.72
CA ASP A 218 -12.56 -11.73 12.11
C ASP A 218 -11.34 -11.27 12.92
N ALA A 219 -11.56 -11.07 14.21
CA ALA A 219 -10.55 -10.54 15.09
C ALA A 219 -9.32 -11.44 15.28
N ASP A 220 -9.44 -12.76 15.14
CA ASP A 220 -8.30 -13.68 15.24
C ASP A 220 -7.44 -13.63 13.98
N HIS A 221 -8.09 -13.61 12.82
CA HIS A 221 -7.38 -13.41 11.55
C HIS A 221 -6.58 -12.10 11.56
N LYS A 222 -7.17 -11.02 12.09
CA LYS A 222 -6.51 -9.72 12.21
C LYS A 222 -5.32 -9.78 13.16
N LEU A 223 -5.48 -10.41 14.32
CA LEU A 223 -4.43 -10.52 15.34
C LEU A 223 -3.24 -11.31 14.80
N VAL A 224 -3.48 -12.46 14.18
CA VAL A 224 -2.41 -13.27 13.58
C VAL A 224 -1.77 -12.53 12.40
N ALA A 225 -2.56 -11.87 11.54
CA ALA A 225 -2.00 -11.09 10.44
C ALA A 225 -1.09 -9.95 10.92
N ALA A 226 -1.46 -9.26 12.00
CA ALA A 226 -0.62 -8.25 12.64
C ALA A 226 0.64 -8.83 13.27
N ALA A 227 0.55 -10.01 13.89
CA ALA A 227 1.69 -10.74 14.44
C ALA A 227 2.69 -11.13 13.34
N ILE A 228 2.22 -11.74 12.24
CA ILE A 228 3.06 -12.10 11.08
C ILE A 228 3.72 -10.85 10.49
N ALA A 229 2.95 -9.78 10.22
CA ALA A 229 3.51 -8.54 9.69
C ALA A 229 4.59 -7.93 10.61
N THR A 230 4.42 -8.04 11.92
CA THR A 230 5.39 -7.56 12.92
C THR A 230 6.64 -8.44 12.99
N PHE A 231 6.47 -9.76 12.91
CA PHE A 231 7.54 -10.76 12.89
C PHE A 231 8.41 -10.60 11.64
N ASP A 232 7.80 -10.48 10.47
CA ASP A 232 8.48 -10.31 9.17
C ASP A 232 9.00 -8.87 8.93
N ALA A 233 8.82 -7.97 9.89
CA ALA A 233 9.19 -6.55 9.78
C ALA A 233 8.58 -5.82 8.56
N ARG A 234 7.33 -6.16 8.21
CA ARG A 234 6.58 -5.61 7.07
C ARG A 234 5.91 -4.27 7.39
N ALA A 235 6.73 -3.21 7.37
CA ALA A 235 6.29 -1.86 7.75
C ALA A 235 5.13 -1.29 6.90
N ASP A 236 4.89 -1.84 5.70
CA ASP A 236 3.76 -1.51 4.83
C ASP A 236 2.38 -1.80 5.47
N PHE A 237 2.31 -2.72 6.44
CA PHE A 237 1.08 -3.04 7.17
C PHE A 237 0.83 -2.19 8.42
N ALA A 238 1.80 -1.35 8.83
CA ALA A 238 1.63 -0.51 10.03
C ALA A 238 0.35 0.35 9.99
N PRO A 239 -0.05 0.97 8.86
CA PRO A 239 -1.32 1.70 8.79
C PRO A 239 -2.55 0.82 9.06
N SER A 240 -2.58 -0.41 8.55
CA SER A 240 -3.69 -1.35 8.75
C SER A 240 -3.82 -1.78 10.21
N ILE A 241 -2.69 -2.03 10.88
CA ILE A 241 -2.66 -2.38 12.31
C ILE A 241 -3.10 -1.17 13.16
N LEU A 242 -2.57 0.01 12.88
CA LEU A 242 -2.93 1.25 13.58
C LEU A 242 -4.42 1.58 13.42
N ALA A 243 -4.99 1.34 12.24
CA ALA A 243 -6.42 1.50 12.02
C ALA A 243 -7.27 0.61 12.94
N GLN A 244 -6.86 -0.65 13.18
CA GLN A 244 -7.59 -1.52 14.11
C GLN A 244 -7.59 -0.97 15.54
N VAL A 245 -6.47 -0.39 15.99
CA VAL A 245 -6.39 0.26 17.30
C VAL A 245 -7.37 1.42 17.38
N ILE A 246 -7.31 2.35 16.43
CA ILE A 246 -8.12 3.58 16.43
C ILE A 246 -9.62 3.28 16.34
N SER A 247 -9.98 2.24 15.57
CA SER A 247 -11.38 1.79 15.45
C SER A 247 -11.92 1.11 16.70
N GLY A 248 -11.12 0.92 17.77
CA GLY A 248 -11.60 0.31 19.01
C GLY A 248 -11.77 -1.21 18.93
N HIS A 249 -10.98 -1.88 18.09
CA HIS A 249 -11.00 -3.34 17.98
C HIS A 249 -10.77 -4.02 19.35
N ARG A 250 -11.40 -5.19 19.58
CA ARG A 250 -11.30 -5.91 20.86
C ARG A 250 -9.85 -6.16 21.31
N ASP A 251 -8.97 -6.46 20.35
CA ASP A 251 -7.54 -6.72 20.57
C ASP A 251 -6.66 -5.45 20.46
N ALA A 252 -7.22 -4.24 20.68
CA ALA A 252 -6.50 -2.98 20.49
C ALA A 252 -5.19 -2.87 21.30
N ALA A 253 -5.13 -3.49 22.50
CA ALA A 253 -3.92 -3.52 23.33
C ALA A 253 -2.77 -4.24 22.61
N HIS A 254 -3.03 -5.46 22.12
CA HIS A 254 -2.05 -6.25 21.36
C HIS A 254 -1.67 -5.56 20.05
N MET A 255 -2.66 -5.05 19.31
CA MET A 255 -2.44 -4.32 18.06
C MET A 255 -1.58 -3.07 18.24
N ALA A 256 -1.77 -2.34 19.35
CA ALA A 256 -0.96 -1.16 19.66
C ALA A 256 0.50 -1.52 19.90
N VAL A 257 0.76 -2.62 20.61
CA VAL A 257 2.12 -3.15 20.82
C VAL A 257 2.75 -3.56 19.50
N LEU A 258 2.02 -4.33 18.68
CA LEU A 258 2.48 -4.79 17.36
C LEU A 258 2.84 -3.61 16.46
N ALA A 259 1.96 -2.60 16.35
CA ALA A 259 2.23 -1.38 15.59
C ALA A 259 3.45 -0.61 16.13
N GLY A 260 3.57 -0.49 17.46
CA GLY A 260 4.70 0.18 18.11
C GLY A 260 6.04 -0.55 17.87
N ARG A 261 6.03 -1.88 17.84
CA ARG A 261 7.20 -2.72 17.56
C ARG A 261 7.57 -2.78 16.08
N LEU A 262 6.59 -2.62 15.19
CA LEU A 262 6.78 -2.65 13.74
C LEU A 262 7.25 -1.29 13.20
N ALA A 263 6.58 -0.20 13.58
CA ALA A 263 6.83 1.14 13.05
C ALA A 263 6.74 2.21 14.15
N PRO A 264 7.71 2.27 15.09
CA PRO A 264 7.61 3.08 16.31
C PRO A 264 7.39 4.58 16.06
N LEU A 265 8.03 5.15 15.05
CA LEU A 265 7.87 6.58 14.73
C LEU A 265 6.47 6.90 14.20
N MET A 266 5.94 6.06 13.32
CA MET A 266 4.60 6.20 12.75
C MET A 266 3.54 5.99 13.83
N ALA A 267 3.68 4.92 14.63
CA ALA A 267 2.80 4.65 15.76
C ALA A 267 2.76 5.82 16.75
N ARG A 268 3.93 6.40 17.09
CA ARG A 268 4.01 7.55 17.99
C ARG A 268 3.24 8.75 17.45
N GLN A 269 3.42 9.07 16.16
CA GLN A 269 2.73 10.19 15.52
C GLN A 269 1.21 9.96 15.51
N VAL A 270 0.78 8.78 15.06
CA VAL A 270 -0.64 8.43 14.93
C VAL A 270 -1.34 8.39 16.28
N PHE A 271 -0.74 7.73 17.29
CA PHE A 271 -1.32 7.71 18.64
C PHE A 271 -1.37 9.08 19.29
N SER A 272 -0.33 9.90 19.11
CA SER A 272 -0.33 11.27 19.66
C SER A 272 -1.42 12.13 19.03
N GLN A 273 -1.61 12.03 17.71
CA GLN A 273 -2.69 12.72 17.00
C GLN A 273 -4.06 12.20 17.45
N PHE A 274 -4.25 10.88 17.50
CA PHE A 274 -5.49 10.26 17.96
C PHE A 274 -5.88 10.71 19.38
N LEU A 275 -4.93 10.76 20.32
CA LEU A 275 -5.19 11.22 21.67
C LEU A 275 -5.51 12.72 21.74
N ALA A 276 -4.85 13.55 20.93
CA ALA A 276 -5.17 14.97 20.83
C ALA A 276 -6.58 15.19 20.28
N GLU A 277 -6.96 14.45 19.24
CA GLU A 277 -8.30 14.46 18.67
C GLU A 277 -9.34 14.01 19.70
N ALA A 278 -9.08 12.91 20.42
CA ALA A 278 -9.98 12.43 21.48
C ALA A 278 -10.14 13.44 22.62
N ALA A 279 -9.09 14.19 22.98
CA ALA A 279 -9.15 15.19 24.05
C ALA A 279 -9.87 16.48 23.66
N TRP A 280 -9.90 16.84 22.37
CA TRP A 280 -10.53 18.06 21.86
C TRP A 280 -11.97 17.87 21.40
N GLN A 281 -12.41 16.63 21.20
CA GLN A 281 -13.76 16.34 20.74
C GLN A 281 -14.80 16.60 21.84
N ASN A 282 -15.94 17.17 21.46
CA ASN A 282 -17.07 17.39 22.35
C ASN A 282 -17.82 16.06 22.57
N PRO A 283 -17.81 15.45 23.76
CA PRO A 283 -18.44 14.15 24.00
C PRO A 283 -19.96 14.12 23.80
N GLU A 284 -20.61 15.28 23.63
CA GLU A 284 -22.03 15.39 23.25
C GLU A 284 -22.29 15.11 21.77
N GLU A 285 -21.26 15.14 20.90
CA GLU A 285 -21.40 14.79 19.48
C GLU A 285 -21.41 13.27 19.29
N PRO A 286 -22.30 12.70 18.44
CA PRO A 286 -22.40 11.25 18.25
C PRO A 286 -21.09 10.58 17.83
N GLU A 287 -20.28 11.28 17.01
CA GLU A 287 -18.99 10.84 16.49
C GLU A 287 -17.87 10.91 17.55
N ALA A 288 -18.09 11.67 18.62
CA ALA A 288 -17.18 11.90 19.73
C ALA A 288 -17.56 11.11 20.99
N LYS A 289 -18.64 10.32 20.93
CA LYS A 289 -19.12 9.55 22.07
C LYS A 289 -18.00 8.63 22.57
N ILE A 290 -17.69 8.73 23.86
CA ILE A 290 -16.76 7.83 24.53
C ILE A 290 -17.48 6.49 24.75
N THR A 291 -17.16 5.51 23.90
CA THR A 291 -17.61 4.12 24.02
C THR A 291 -16.54 3.27 24.73
N ALA A 292 -16.91 2.07 25.18
CA ALA A 292 -15.96 1.09 25.73
C ALA A 292 -14.79 0.82 24.78
N GLU A 293 -15.11 0.52 23.52
CA GLU A 293 -14.15 0.26 22.44
C GLU A 293 -13.18 1.44 22.25
N ARG A 294 -13.71 2.67 22.26
CA ARG A 294 -12.90 3.88 22.11
C ARG A 294 -12.04 4.13 23.33
N THR A 295 -12.54 3.88 24.54
CA THR A 295 -11.78 4.01 25.79
C THR A 295 -10.65 2.99 25.83
N HIS A 296 -10.91 1.76 25.39
CA HIS A 296 -9.92 0.70 25.27
C HIS A 296 -8.81 1.08 24.27
N ALA A 297 -9.15 1.67 23.13
CA ALA A 297 -8.19 2.22 22.16
C ALA A 297 -7.33 3.35 22.74
N ILE A 298 -7.96 4.32 23.41
CA ILE A 298 -7.28 5.45 24.05
C ILE A 298 -6.27 4.94 25.09
N LEU A 299 -6.70 4.03 25.96
CA LEU A 299 -5.86 3.47 27.01
C LEU A 299 -4.71 2.65 26.43
N SER A 300 -4.97 1.84 25.40
CA SER A 300 -3.95 1.05 24.68
C SER A 300 -2.88 1.96 24.07
N ALA A 301 -3.29 2.99 23.33
CA ALA A 301 -2.38 3.97 22.74
C ALA A 301 -1.55 4.71 23.81
N ARG A 302 -2.20 5.11 24.91
CA ARG A 302 -1.56 5.83 26.02
C ARG A 302 -0.53 4.98 26.76
N CYS A 303 -0.76 3.67 26.89
CA CYS A 303 0.17 2.72 27.51
C CYS A 303 1.40 2.42 26.63
N VAL A 304 1.24 2.41 25.31
CA VAL A 304 2.36 2.13 24.37
C VAL A 304 3.24 3.35 24.14
N LEU A 305 2.68 4.57 24.13
CA LEU A 305 3.41 5.80 23.81
C LEU A 305 4.76 5.99 24.54
N PRO A 306 4.87 5.81 25.87
CA PRO A 306 6.14 5.91 26.59
C PRO A 306 7.18 4.90 26.08
N LYS A 307 6.74 3.70 25.72
CA LYS A 307 7.62 2.61 25.24
C LYS A 307 8.20 2.86 23.85
N ILE A 308 7.59 3.75 23.06
CA ILE A 308 8.05 4.17 21.72
C ILE A 308 8.67 5.58 21.71
N GLY A 309 9.14 6.07 22.86
CA GLY A 309 9.88 7.34 22.95
C GLY A 309 8.99 8.59 22.91
N SER A 310 7.76 8.50 23.41
CA SER A 310 6.96 9.66 23.79
C SER A 310 7.45 10.25 25.12
N PRO A 311 7.39 11.58 25.34
CA PRO A 311 7.72 12.19 26.63
C PRO A 311 6.64 12.00 27.71
N LEU A 312 5.52 11.34 27.38
CA LEU A 312 4.46 11.05 28.35
C LEU A 312 4.92 10.02 29.38
N ASP A 313 4.51 10.20 30.64
CA ASP A 313 4.78 9.23 31.71
C ASP A 313 4.03 7.92 31.48
N ALA A 314 4.51 6.82 32.07
CA ALA A 314 3.80 5.55 32.08
C ALA A 314 2.40 5.70 32.71
N VAL A 315 1.42 4.95 32.19
CA VAL A 315 0.09 4.87 32.81
C VAL A 315 0.22 4.07 34.10
N ASP A 316 -0.26 4.63 35.20
CA ASP A 316 -0.38 3.92 36.47
C ASP A 316 -1.79 3.32 36.57
N PRO A 317 -1.94 1.98 36.56
CA PRO A 317 -3.23 1.32 36.69
C PRO A 317 -3.98 1.70 37.97
N GLN A 318 -3.27 2.07 39.04
CA GLN A 318 -3.86 2.45 40.33
C GLN A 318 -4.52 3.84 40.29
N ASN A 319 -4.19 4.65 39.29
CA ASN A 319 -4.76 5.98 39.08
C ASN A 319 -5.90 5.96 38.05
N LEU A 320 -6.31 4.79 37.56
CA LEU A 320 -7.47 4.68 36.70
C LEU A 320 -8.77 4.82 37.52
N PRO A 321 -9.83 5.45 36.99
CA PRO A 321 -11.07 5.66 37.74
C PRO A 321 -11.72 4.33 38.19
N ASP A 322 -12.28 4.26 39.41
CA ASP A 322 -12.92 3.03 39.91
C ASP A 322 -14.17 2.60 39.10
N ALA A 323 -14.76 3.52 38.34
CA ALA A 323 -15.95 3.30 37.51
C ALA A 323 -15.60 2.92 36.06
N LEU A 324 -14.52 2.16 35.87
CA LEU A 324 -14.19 1.64 34.55
C LEU A 324 -15.21 0.59 34.11
N GLU A 325 -15.56 0.63 32.82
CA GLU A 325 -16.27 -0.46 32.16
C GLU A 325 -15.42 -1.74 32.22
N GLU A 326 -16.09 -2.90 32.27
CA GLU A 326 -15.49 -4.22 32.48
C GLU A 326 -14.33 -4.49 31.48
N GLY A 327 -13.15 -4.85 32.00
CA GLY A 327 -11.97 -5.23 31.21
C GLY A 327 -10.95 -4.12 30.91
N LEU A 328 -11.25 -2.84 31.16
CA LEU A 328 -10.32 -1.73 30.91
C LEU A 328 -9.10 -1.73 31.85
N ASP A 329 -9.26 -2.27 33.06
CA ASP A 329 -8.20 -2.43 34.06
C ASP A 329 -7.10 -3.41 33.61
N THR A 330 -7.44 -4.35 32.71
CA THR A 330 -6.49 -5.33 32.16
C THR A 330 -5.58 -4.77 31.06
N VAL A 331 -5.89 -3.60 30.50
CA VAL A 331 -5.17 -3.03 29.35
C VAL A 331 -3.69 -2.76 29.64
N PRO A 332 -3.31 -2.06 30.72
CA PRO A 332 -1.89 -1.78 30.99
C PRO A 332 -1.08 -3.07 31.15
N ASP A 333 -1.64 -4.03 31.86
CA ASP A 333 -1.06 -5.35 32.10
C ASP A 333 -0.87 -6.15 30.80
N THR A 334 -1.87 -6.11 29.92
CA THR A 334 -1.82 -6.76 28.61
C THR A 334 -0.78 -6.12 27.71
N VAL A 335 -0.72 -4.78 27.70
CA VAL A 335 0.30 -4.03 26.95
C VAL A 335 1.70 -4.36 27.44
N GLU A 336 1.93 -4.43 28.75
CA GLU A 336 3.24 -4.81 29.31
C GLU A 336 3.64 -6.22 28.88
N ALA A 337 2.77 -7.20 29.12
CA ALA A 337 3.05 -8.60 28.80
C ALA A 337 3.28 -8.81 27.30
N ALA A 338 2.45 -8.22 26.45
CA ALA A 338 2.64 -8.28 25.00
C ALA A 338 3.95 -7.57 24.60
N TRP A 339 4.29 -6.44 25.22
CA TRP A 339 5.53 -5.73 24.91
C TRP A 339 6.77 -6.57 25.25
N GLU A 340 6.76 -7.27 26.39
CA GLU A 340 7.83 -8.18 26.80
C GLU A 340 7.93 -9.40 25.88
N LEU A 341 6.80 -10.05 25.58
CA LEU A 341 6.74 -11.17 24.62
C LEU A 341 7.38 -10.78 23.29
N TRP A 342 6.95 -9.68 22.69
CA TRP A 342 7.49 -9.23 21.40
C TRP A 342 8.93 -8.70 21.46
N GLY A 343 9.42 -8.36 22.65
CA GLY A 343 10.84 -8.09 22.87
C GLY A 343 11.72 -9.35 22.81
N ARG A 344 11.12 -10.54 22.96
CA ARG A 344 11.80 -11.84 22.98
C ARG A 344 11.53 -12.68 21.74
N VAL A 345 10.41 -12.46 21.04
CA VAL A 345 10.05 -13.21 19.82
C VAL A 345 10.92 -12.82 18.63
N LYS A 346 11.25 -11.52 18.47
CA LYS A 346 12.17 -10.99 17.45
C LYS A 346 13.62 -11.43 17.68
#